data_AF-A0A536G688-F1
#
_entry.id   AF-A0A536G688-F1
#
_cell.length_a   1.000
_cell.length_b   1.000
_cell.length_c   1.000
_cell.angle_alpha   90.00
_cell.angle_beta   90.00
_cell.angle_gamma   90.00
#
_symmetry.space_group_name_H-M   'P 1'
#
loop_
_entity.id
_entity.type
_entity.pdbx_description
1 polymer ?
#
loop_
_entity_poly.entity_id
_entity_poly.type
_entity_poly.pdbx_seq_one_letter_code
_entity_poly.pdbx_strand_id
1 'polypeptide(L)'
;VEHLEDLVVKTVDASGGYGMLIGPVSTQEERDEFRRRIEAAPRAFVAQPVVALSVQPIFDGGALRPGHQDLRPFVLTGPDVYVTPGGLTRVALKPGSLVVNSSQGGGSRDTWVMAEDSYVGDAE
;
A
#
# COMPACT_ATOMS: atom_id res chain seq x y z
N VAL A 1 -13.84 -20.25 3.99
CA VAL A 1 -13.69 -18.77 3.94
C VAL A 1 -13.89 -18.21 5.37
N GLU A 2 -13.17 -18.78 6.33
CA GLU A 2 -13.57 -18.78 7.75
C GLU A 2 -12.91 -17.67 8.57
N HIS A 3 -11.83 -17.06 8.08
CA HIS A 3 -11.02 -16.07 8.80
C HIS A 3 -10.97 -14.73 8.07
N LEU A 4 -12.08 -14.29 7.46
CA LEU A 4 -12.09 -13.05 6.67
C LEU A 4 -11.83 -11.80 7.52
N GLU A 5 -12.15 -11.87 8.80
CA GLU A 5 -11.90 -10.85 9.82
C GLU A 5 -10.41 -10.58 10.07
N ASP A 6 -9.52 -11.55 9.78
CA ASP A 6 -8.08 -11.43 10.02
C ASP A 6 -7.27 -11.18 8.75
N LEU A 7 -7.95 -11.12 7.59
CA LEU A 7 -7.31 -11.10 6.27
C LEU A 7 -7.61 -9.81 5.51
N VAL A 8 -6.70 -9.45 4.61
CA VAL A 8 -6.97 -8.52 3.52
C VAL A 8 -7.24 -9.33 2.27
N VAL A 9 -8.45 -9.19 1.70
CA VAL A 9 -8.83 -9.85 0.44
C VAL A 9 -8.86 -8.83 -0.68
N LYS A 10 -8.30 -9.16 -1.83
CA LYS A 10 -8.26 -8.30 -3.04
C LYS A 10 -8.67 -9.11 -4.26
N THR A 11 -9.36 -8.48 -5.19
CA THR A 11 -9.58 -9.04 -6.54
C THR A 11 -8.27 -9.03 -7.34
N VAL A 12 -8.03 -10.08 -8.12
CA VAL A 12 -6.77 -10.28 -8.88
C VAL A 12 -6.64 -9.30 -10.06
N ASP A 13 -7.76 -8.93 -10.68
CA ASP A 13 -7.86 -8.12 -11.88
C ASP A 13 -8.11 -6.63 -11.61
N ALA A 14 -8.33 -6.23 -10.36
CA ALA A 14 -8.61 -4.84 -10.04
C ALA A 14 -7.33 -4.00 -9.95
N SER A 15 -7.27 -2.97 -10.78
CA SER A 15 -6.39 -1.82 -10.55
C SER A 15 -7.12 -0.80 -9.66
N GLY A 16 -6.38 -0.05 -8.84
CA GLY A 16 -6.96 1.11 -8.16
C GLY A 16 -7.51 0.89 -6.74
N GLY A 17 -7.36 -0.31 -6.13
CA GLY A 17 -7.82 -0.56 -4.75
C GLY A 17 -9.34 -0.74 -4.59
N TYR A 18 -10.09 -0.73 -5.70
CA TYR A 18 -11.48 -1.18 -5.73
C TYR A 18 -11.53 -2.71 -5.61
N GLY A 19 -12.51 -3.25 -4.88
CA GLY A 19 -12.60 -4.70 -4.65
C GLY A 19 -11.66 -5.24 -3.58
N MET A 20 -11.35 -4.43 -2.56
CA MET A 20 -10.56 -4.84 -1.39
C MET A 20 -11.42 -4.88 -0.12
N LEU A 21 -11.30 -5.97 0.64
CA LEU A 21 -11.81 -6.11 2.01
C LEU A 21 -10.62 -6.04 2.97
N ILE A 22 -10.70 -5.20 4.01
CA ILE A 22 -9.73 -5.21 5.12
C ILE A 22 -10.46 -5.78 6.34
N GLY A 23 -10.25 -7.06 6.61
CA GLY A 23 -10.94 -7.83 7.65
C GLY A 23 -11.14 -7.10 8.98
N PRO A 24 -10.06 -6.62 9.64
CA PRO A 24 -10.16 -6.06 10.98
C PRO A 24 -10.96 -4.77 11.11
N VAL A 25 -11.17 -4.04 10.01
CA VAL A 25 -11.90 -2.77 9.98
C VAL A 25 -13.19 -2.85 9.16
N SER A 26 -13.56 -4.04 8.71
CA SER A 26 -14.78 -4.30 7.93
C SER A 26 -15.99 -4.58 8.81
N THR A 27 -17.18 -4.37 8.27
CA THR A 27 -18.43 -4.81 8.90
C THR A 27 -18.72 -6.28 8.62
N GLN A 28 -19.67 -6.87 9.37
CA GLN A 28 -20.10 -8.24 9.12
C GLN A 28 -20.74 -8.38 7.73
N GLU A 29 -21.53 -7.39 7.33
CA GLU A 29 -22.22 -7.37 6.04
C GLU A 29 -21.21 -7.36 4.87
N GLU A 30 -20.14 -6.57 4.98
CA GLU A 30 -19.05 -6.53 3.98
C GLU A 30 -18.34 -7.88 3.87
N ARG A 31 -18.05 -8.52 5.02
CA ARG A 31 -17.45 -9.87 5.04
C ARG A 31 -18.36 -10.91 4.41
N ASP A 32 -19.66 -10.85 4.67
CA ASP A 32 -20.63 -11.79 4.11
C ASP A 32 -20.81 -11.61 2.60
N GLU A 33 -20.77 -10.36 2.11
CA GLU A 33 -20.74 -10.09 0.68
C GLU A 33 -19.49 -10.66 0.01
N PHE A 34 -18.32 -10.40 0.58
CA PHE A 34 -17.06 -10.93 0.06
C PHE A 34 -17.04 -12.46 0.10
N ARG A 35 -17.57 -13.09 1.16
CA ARG A 35 -17.70 -14.55 1.24
C ARG A 35 -18.47 -15.12 0.05
N ARG A 36 -19.67 -14.58 -0.24
CA ARG A 36 -20.47 -15.01 -1.39
C ARG A 36 -19.73 -14.85 -2.72
N ARG A 37 -19.03 -13.74 -2.89
CA ARG A 37 -18.26 -13.46 -4.12
C ARG A 37 -17.06 -14.40 -4.29
N ILE A 38 -16.35 -14.70 -3.20
CA ILE A 38 -15.23 -15.65 -3.20
C ILE A 38 -15.72 -17.06 -3.52
N GLU A 39 -16.83 -17.50 -2.92
CA GLU A 39 -17.40 -18.82 -3.18
C GLU A 39 -17.87 -18.98 -4.63
N ALA A 40 -18.45 -17.92 -5.21
CA ALA A 40 -18.87 -17.92 -6.61
C ALA A 40 -17.70 -17.97 -7.61
N ALA A 41 -16.57 -17.33 -7.29
CA ALA A 41 -15.42 -17.23 -8.20
C ALA A 41 -14.07 -17.18 -7.44
N PRO A 42 -13.63 -18.29 -6.82
CA PRO A 42 -12.50 -18.27 -5.89
C PRO A 42 -11.17 -17.85 -6.54
N ARG A 43 -10.99 -18.14 -7.83
CA ARG A 43 -9.79 -17.76 -8.59
C ARG A 43 -9.68 -16.26 -8.87
N ALA A 44 -10.76 -15.50 -8.66
CA ALA A 44 -10.77 -14.05 -8.86
C ALA A 44 -10.21 -13.28 -7.66
N PHE A 45 -9.86 -13.96 -6.56
CA PHE A 45 -9.45 -13.33 -5.31
C PHE A 45 -8.11 -13.86 -4.80
N VAL A 46 -7.40 -12.99 -4.09
CA VAL A 46 -6.23 -13.33 -3.28
C VAL A 46 -6.45 -12.81 -1.86
N ALA A 47 -6.00 -13.58 -0.86
CA ALA A 47 -6.05 -13.19 0.54
C ALA A 47 -4.64 -13.18 1.12
N GLN A 48 -4.36 -12.20 1.98
CA GLN A 48 -3.10 -12.09 2.70
C GLN A 48 -3.37 -11.71 4.16
N PRO A 49 -2.50 -12.11 5.11
CA PRO A 49 -2.54 -11.58 6.46
C PRO A 49 -2.47 -10.05 6.46
N VAL A 50 -3.11 -9.44 7.44
CA VAL A 50 -3.04 -7.99 7.62
C VAL A 50 -1.63 -7.63 8.07
N VAL A 51 -0.96 -6.78 7.29
CA VAL A 51 0.36 -6.24 7.64
C VAL A 51 0.16 -4.85 8.23
N ALA A 52 0.75 -4.61 9.39
CA ALA A 52 0.82 -3.28 9.96
C ALA A 52 1.77 -2.41 9.10
N LEU A 53 1.19 -1.52 8.29
CA LEU A 53 1.99 -0.60 7.50
C LEU A 53 2.71 0.41 8.41
N SER A 54 3.98 0.64 8.13
CA SER A 54 4.75 1.71 8.77
C SER A 54 4.04 3.07 8.62
N VAL A 55 4.21 3.92 9.63
CA VAL A 55 3.65 5.28 9.63
C VAL A 55 4.76 6.31 9.49
N GLN A 56 4.43 7.44 8.87
CA GLN A 56 5.26 8.63 8.81
C GLN A 56 4.50 9.87 9.32
N PRO A 57 5.20 10.95 9.73
CA PRO A 57 4.54 12.19 10.11
C PRO A 57 3.91 12.91 8.91
N ILE A 58 2.61 13.17 9.01
CA ILE A 58 1.85 14.04 8.12
C ILE A 58 1.53 15.32 8.87
N PHE A 59 1.88 16.47 8.28
CA PHE A 59 1.49 17.77 8.78
C PHE A 59 0.14 18.14 8.18
N ASP A 60 -0.87 18.28 9.03
CA ASP A 60 -2.25 18.50 8.64
C ASP A 60 -2.88 19.52 9.59
N GLY A 61 -3.41 20.61 9.04
CA GLY A 61 -4.13 21.63 9.82
C GLY A 61 -3.38 22.21 11.02
N GLY A 62 -2.04 22.23 11.00
CA GLY A 62 -1.22 22.78 12.09
C GLY A 62 -0.71 21.76 13.12
N ALA A 63 -1.03 20.47 12.96
CA ALA A 63 -0.55 19.41 13.84
C ALA A 63 0.14 18.29 13.06
N LEU A 64 1.06 17.59 13.72
CA LEU A 64 1.65 16.36 13.21
C LEU A 64 0.78 15.17 13.63
N ARG A 65 0.49 14.30 12.67
CA ARG A 65 -0.19 13.03 12.92
C ARG A 65 0.50 11.87 12.19
N PRO A 66 0.38 10.63 12.68
CA PRO A 66 0.83 9.48 11.92
C PRO A 66 -0.09 9.24 10.71
N GLY A 67 0.51 8.84 9.59
CA GLY A 67 -0.20 8.32 8.42
C GLY A 67 0.56 7.16 7.81
N HIS A 68 -0.18 6.12 7.41
CA HIS A 68 0.41 4.94 6.78
C HIS A 68 1.01 5.29 5.42
N GLN A 69 2.11 4.62 5.09
CA GLN A 69 2.80 4.79 3.82
C GLN A 69 3.09 3.46 3.14
N ASP A 70 3.28 3.52 1.82
CA ASP A 70 4.01 2.50 1.10
C ASP A 70 5.08 3.13 0.20
N LEU A 71 6.08 2.32 -0.14
CA LEU A 71 7.19 2.72 -1.00
C LEU A 71 7.21 1.81 -2.23
N ARG A 72 7.25 2.43 -3.40
CA ARG A 72 7.45 1.75 -4.68
C ARG A 72 8.81 2.15 -5.27
N PRO A 73 9.88 1.36 -5.02
CA PRO A 73 11.13 1.53 -5.74
C PRO A 73 10.99 1.05 -7.19
N PHE A 74 11.93 1.45 -8.03
CA PHE A 74 12.00 1.02 -9.43
C PHE A 74 13.28 0.21 -9.64
N VAL A 75 13.10 -0.98 -10.24
CA VAL A 75 14.20 -1.85 -10.64
C VAL A 75 14.36 -1.73 -12.15
N LEU A 76 15.55 -1.37 -12.60
CA LEU A 76 15.95 -1.33 -14.00
C LEU A 76 16.70 -2.62 -14.33
N THR A 77 16.33 -3.27 -15.43
CA THR A 77 16.92 -4.54 -15.86
C THR A 77 17.45 -4.40 -17.28
N GLY A 78 18.75 -4.63 -17.44
CA GLY A 78 19.46 -4.69 -18.71
C GLY A 78 20.50 -5.82 -18.66
N PRO A 79 21.74 -5.59 -19.17
CA PRO A 79 22.87 -6.49 -18.90
C PRO A 79 23.10 -6.70 -17.40
N ASP A 80 22.85 -5.66 -16.60
CA ASP A 80 22.91 -5.67 -15.14
C ASP A 80 21.55 -5.29 -14.53
N VAL A 81 21.37 -5.63 -13.25
CA VAL A 81 20.18 -5.26 -12.45
C VAL A 81 20.54 -4.09 -11.54
N TYR A 82 19.75 -3.02 -11.61
CA TYR A 82 19.98 -1.80 -10.83
C TYR A 82 18.69 -1.34 -10.14
N VAL A 83 18.79 -0.87 -8.89
CA VAL A 83 17.67 -0.29 -8.15
C VAL A 83 17.93 1.21 -7.99
N THR A 84 16.98 2.03 -8.39
CA THR A 84 17.12 3.49 -8.28
C THR A 84 17.22 3.94 -6.81
N PRO A 85 18.08 4.91 -6.47
CA PRO A 85 18.18 5.47 -5.11
C PRO A 85 17.00 6.41 -4.82
N GLY A 86 15.81 5.82 -4.69
CA GLY A 86 14.56 6.53 -4.51
C GLY A 86 13.35 5.68 -4.88
N GLY A 87 12.22 6.32 -5.03
CA GLY A 87 10.97 5.67 -5.43
C GLY A 87 9.77 6.57 -5.19
N LEU A 88 8.60 6.06 -5.58
CA LEU A 88 7.33 6.70 -5.30
C LEU A 88 6.88 6.29 -3.89
N THR A 89 6.95 7.22 -2.93
CA THR A 89 6.28 7.03 -1.64
C THR A 89 4.85 7.54 -1.74
N ARG A 90 3.88 6.71 -1.35
CA ARG A 90 2.47 7.09 -1.24
C ARG A 90 2.05 7.12 0.22
N VAL A 91 1.11 8.00 0.53
CA VAL A 91 0.64 8.23 1.90
C VAL A 91 -0.88 8.21 1.99
N ALA A 92 -1.40 7.59 3.05
CA ALA A 92 -2.81 7.64 3.38
C ALA A 92 -3.13 9.00 4.03
N LEU A 93 -3.81 9.88 3.28
CA LEU A 93 -4.15 11.21 3.79
C LEU A 93 -5.32 11.16 4.77
N LYS A 94 -6.24 10.21 4.66
CA LYS A 94 -7.33 10.09 5.62
C LYS A 94 -6.82 9.53 6.96
N PRO A 95 -7.10 10.17 8.11
CA PRO A 95 -6.69 9.67 9.42
C PRO A 95 -7.15 8.21 9.65
N GLY A 96 -6.24 7.36 10.12
CA GLY A 96 -6.49 5.94 10.39
C GLY A 96 -6.70 5.06 9.15
N SER A 97 -6.61 5.61 7.94
CA SER A 97 -6.77 4.83 6.70
C SER A 97 -5.51 4.04 6.38
N LEU A 98 -5.69 2.77 6.00
CA LEU A 98 -4.64 1.92 5.40
C LEU A 98 -4.58 2.07 3.87
N VAL A 99 -5.51 2.83 3.29
CA VAL A 99 -5.59 3.04 1.84
C VAL A 99 -4.66 4.19 1.44
N VAL A 100 -3.55 3.83 0.82
CA VAL A 100 -2.52 4.76 0.28
C VAL A 100 -2.70 5.04 -1.21
N ASN A 101 -3.71 4.46 -1.85
CA ASN A 101 -3.84 4.52 -3.30
C ASN A 101 -4.39 5.88 -3.75
N SER A 102 -3.81 6.45 -4.82
CA SER A 102 -4.12 7.81 -5.28
C SER A 102 -5.57 7.99 -5.75
N SER A 103 -6.18 6.95 -6.32
CA SER A 103 -7.61 6.94 -6.71
C SER A 103 -8.58 7.09 -5.54
N GLN A 104 -8.13 6.88 -4.30
CA GLN A 104 -8.96 6.90 -3.09
C GLN A 104 -8.43 7.90 -2.05
N GLY A 105 -7.77 8.97 -2.50
CA GLY A 105 -7.29 10.04 -1.62
C GLY A 105 -5.90 9.79 -1.03
N GLY A 106 -5.10 8.93 -1.66
CA GLY A 106 -3.68 8.80 -1.38
C GLY A 106 -2.88 9.99 -1.92
N GLY A 107 -1.97 10.51 -1.10
CA GLY A 107 -0.98 11.52 -1.51
C GLY A 107 0.34 10.87 -1.92
N SER A 108 1.29 11.68 -2.38
CA SER A 108 2.68 11.27 -2.59
C SER A 108 3.64 12.07 -1.73
N ARG A 109 4.80 11.50 -1.45
CA ARG A 109 5.92 12.12 -0.75
C ARG A 109 7.22 11.86 -1.50
N ASP A 110 8.16 12.76 -1.31
CA ASP A 110 9.54 12.55 -1.75
C ASP A 110 10.20 11.44 -0.92
N THR A 111 11.07 10.66 -1.55
CA THR A 111 11.77 9.52 -0.94
C THR A 111 13.27 9.80 -0.95
N TRP A 112 13.84 10.07 0.22
CA TRP A 112 15.27 10.33 0.34
C TRP A 112 16.01 9.05 0.70
N VAL A 113 16.91 8.62 -0.18
CA VAL A 113 17.90 7.58 0.10
C VAL A 113 19.21 8.30 0.39
N MET A 114 19.69 8.16 1.62
CA MET A 114 20.94 8.81 2.03
C MET A 114 22.11 8.11 1.34
N ALA A 115 22.97 8.90 0.72
CA ALA A 115 24.29 8.47 0.31
C ALA A 115 25.17 8.19 1.54
N GLU A 116 26.08 7.23 1.42
CA GLU A 116 27.22 7.19 2.35
C GLU A 116 28.08 8.44 2.12
N ASP A 117 28.79 8.93 3.14
CA ASP A 117 29.62 10.17 3.09
C ASP A 117 30.69 10.16 1.96
N SER A 118 30.88 9.03 1.28
CA SER A 118 31.80 8.80 0.16
C SER A 118 31.15 8.83 -1.23
N TYR A 119 29.86 9.18 -1.37
CA TYR A 119 29.22 9.25 -2.69
C TYR A 119 29.74 10.44 -3.49
N VAL A 120 30.82 10.18 -4.23
CA VAL A 120 31.24 10.99 -5.37
C VAL A 120 30.27 10.61 -6.48
N GLY A 121 29.22 11.41 -6.68
CA GLY A 121 28.30 11.18 -7.78
C GLY A 121 29.06 11.04 -9.08
N ASP A 122 28.62 10.14 -9.96
CA ASP A 122 29.17 10.02 -11.31
C ASP A 122 29.04 11.41 -11.97
N ALA A 123 30.17 12.09 -12.01
CA ALA A 123 30.33 13.32 -12.76
C ALA A 123 30.34 12.92 -14.24
N GLU A 124 29.19 13.05 -14.89
CA GLU A 124 29.16 13.37 -16.32
C GLU A 124 29.29 14.89 -16.52
#